data_AF-A0A1W9VJE3-F1
#
_entry.id   AF-A0A1W9VJE3-F1
#
_cell.length_a   1.000
_cell.length_b   1.000
_cell.length_c   1.000
_cell.angle_alpha   90.00
_cell.angle_beta   90.00
_cell.angle_gamma   90.00
#
_symmetry.space_group_name_H-M   'P 1'
#
loop_
_entity.id
_entity.type
_entity.pdbx_description
1 polymer ?
#
loop_
_entity_poly.entity_id
_entity_poly.type
_entity_poly.pdbx_seq_one_letter_code
_entity_poly.pdbx_strand_id
1 'polypeptide(L)'
;RYGTHLEGIDLEDVRRWYNGYNYFAAPIYNPYDVLKFIENDFKFKDYWWESGNPKYLIEVLKKSNFYLPNLDNLIVGEETLNAFDIERIDIIALLWQTGYLTFDHEIVRNHKITYKMKIPNIEIRNSLNALFFDYLVNNSLNRTEKEIRIQDQIDTANLEGIKTVLESLEMKLQTMKAITHL
;
A
#
# COMPACT_ATOMS: atom_id res chain seq x y z
N ARG A 1 10.76 25.96 -13.60
CA ARG A 1 9.79 26.25 -14.69
C ARG A 1 9.13 24.92 -15.10
N TYR A 2 8.11 24.47 -14.37
CA TYR A 2 7.30 23.29 -14.73
C TYR A 2 5.88 23.66 -15.15
N GLY A 3 5.46 24.91 -14.93
CA GLY A 3 4.06 25.35 -15.07
C GLY A 3 3.47 25.29 -16.49
N THR A 4 4.30 25.24 -17.54
CA THR A 4 3.81 25.17 -18.93
C THR A 4 3.41 23.76 -19.38
N HIS A 5 3.81 22.71 -18.64
CA HIS A 5 3.52 21.32 -19.00
C HIS A 5 2.25 20.77 -18.34
N LEU A 6 1.55 21.55 -17.51
CA LEU A 6 0.36 21.11 -16.77
C LEU A 6 -0.83 22.04 -16.99
N GLU A 7 -0.84 22.81 -18.09
CA GLU A 7 -1.97 23.66 -18.43
C GLU A 7 -3.25 22.83 -18.61
N GLY A 8 -4.31 23.20 -17.89
CA GLY A 8 -5.59 22.48 -17.90
C GLY A 8 -5.68 21.29 -16.93
N ILE A 9 -4.62 20.98 -16.18
CA ILE A 9 -4.61 19.90 -15.19
C ILE A 9 -4.98 20.42 -13.79
N ASP A 10 -5.85 19.70 -13.09
CA ASP A 10 -6.14 19.96 -11.68
C ASP A 10 -4.95 19.51 -10.81
N LEU A 11 -4.19 20.49 -10.33
CA LEU A 11 -3.01 20.24 -9.49
C LEU A 11 -3.36 19.66 -8.12
N GLU A 12 -4.59 19.81 -7.64
CA GLU A 12 -5.04 19.19 -6.41
C GLU A 12 -5.21 17.67 -6.59
N ASP A 13 -5.70 17.23 -7.76
CA ASP A 13 -5.75 15.80 -8.08
C ASP A 13 -4.34 15.22 -8.30
N VAL A 14 -3.44 15.96 -8.94
CA VAL A 14 -2.00 15.58 -9.02
C VAL A 14 -1.40 15.44 -7.62
N ARG A 15 -1.73 16.35 -6.70
CA ARG A 15 -1.30 16.27 -5.29
C ARG A 15 -1.86 15.03 -4.60
N ARG A 16 -3.14 14.72 -4.77
CA ARG A 16 -3.79 13.54 -4.17
C ARG A 16 -3.24 12.21 -4.68
N TRP A 17 -2.80 12.18 -5.93
CA TRP A 17 -2.24 10.98 -6.55
C TRP A 17 -0.76 10.80 -6.24
N TYR A 18 0.06 11.86 -6.35
CA TYR A 18 1.52 11.73 -6.46
C TYR A 18 2.32 12.47 -5.39
N ASN A 19 1.68 13.23 -4.48
CA ASN A 19 2.33 13.87 -3.33
C ASN A 19 1.94 13.18 -2.03
N GLY A 20 2.82 13.22 -1.03
CA GLY A 20 2.46 12.85 0.33
C GLY A 20 3.62 12.28 1.13
N TYR A 21 4.74 11.99 0.46
CA TYR A 21 5.94 11.46 1.09
C TYR A 21 6.56 12.51 2.01
N ASN A 22 6.63 12.17 3.28
CA ASN A 22 7.13 12.99 4.37
C ASN A 22 8.08 12.16 5.24
N TYR A 23 9.30 12.66 5.36
CA TYR A 23 10.35 12.11 6.22
C TYR A 23 10.73 13.15 7.28
N PHE A 24 9.74 13.52 8.10
CA PHE A 24 9.85 14.57 9.14
C PHE A 24 10.08 15.99 8.60
N ALA A 25 9.51 16.28 7.42
CA ALA A 25 9.63 17.57 6.72
C ALA A 25 8.31 17.95 6.01
N ALA A 26 8.39 18.78 4.97
CA ALA A 26 7.26 19.05 4.10
C ALA A 26 6.99 17.86 3.16
N PRO A 27 5.73 17.52 2.86
CA PRO A 27 5.39 16.48 1.90
C PRO A 27 5.94 16.78 0.49
N ILE A 28 6.54 15.78 -0.13
CA ILE A 28 7.10 15.87 -1.49
C ILE A 28 6.34 14.99 -2.47
N TYR A 29 6.47 15.32 -3.75
CA TYR A 29 6.01 14.50 -4.86
C TYR A 29 7.02 13.38 -5.13
N ASN A 30 6.55 12.22 -5.57
CA ASN A 30 7.44 11.27 -6.23
C ASN A 30 7.81 11.82 -7.62
N PRO A 31 9.09 12.14 -7.90
CA PRO A 31 9.48 12.69 -9.18
C PRO A 31 9.28 11.70 -10.34
N TYR A 32 9.39 10.38 -10.08
CA TYR A 32 9.17 9.38 -11.13
C TYR A 32 7.71 9.35 -11.56
N ASP A 33 6.77 9.28 -10.62
CA ASP A 33 5.34 9.19 -10.93
C ASP A 33 4.84 10.45 -11.64
N VAL A 34 5.35 11.64 -11.25
CA VAL A 34 5.04 12.90 -11.96
C VAL A 34 5.59 12.89 -13.38
N LEU A 35 6.80 12.36 -13.62
CA LEU A 35 7.34 12.24 -14.98
C LEU A 35 6.53 11.26 -15.82
N LYS A 36 6.15 10.12 -15.25
CA LYS A 36 5.28 9.13 -15.91
C LYS A 36 3.90 9.70 -16.22
N PHE A 37 3.31 10.45 -15.30
CA PHE A 37 2.05 11.15 -15.52
C PHE A 37 2.13 12.08 -16.73
N ILE A 38 3.20 12.87 -16.86
CA ILE A 38 3.43 13.76 -18.02
C ILE A 38 3.69 12.95 -19.30
N GLU A 39 4.52 11.90 -19.22
CA GLU A 39 4.85 11.02 -20.36
C GLU A 39 3.62 10.29 -20.93
N ASN A 40 2.64 9.99 -20.08
CA ASN A 40 1.43 9.25 -20.43
C ASN A 40 0.20 10.16 -20.60
N ASP A 41 0.40 11.34 -21.19
CA ASP A 41 -0.68 12.29 -21.56
C ASP A 41 -1.58 12.67 -20.37
N PHE A 42 -0.99 12.90 -19.20
CA PHE A 42 -1.68 13.30 -17.96
C PHE A 42 -2.72 12.28 -17.47
N LYS A 43 -2.47 10.99 -17.71
CA LYS A 43 -3.33 9.91 -17.22
C LYS A 43 -3.05 9.61 -15.75
N PHE A 44 -4.04 9.77 -14.89
CA PHE A 44 -3.95 9.26 -13.51
C PHE A 44 -3.90 7.73 -13.51
N LYS A 45 -2.79 7.19 -13.02
CA LYS A 45 -2.50 5.76 -12.94
C LYS A 45 -1.55 5.50 -11.77
N ASP A 46 -1.58 4.27 -11.29
CA ASP A 46 -0.53 3.68 -10.46
C ASP A 46 0.71 3.36 -11.35
N TYR A 47 1.74 4.19 -11.22
CA TYR A 47 3.07 4.05 -11.80
C TYR A 47 4.07 3.42 -10.82
N TRP A 48 3.72 3.35 -9.53
CA TRP A 48 4.55 2.78 -8.48
C TRP A 48 5.03 1.36 -8.78
N TRP A 49 4.17 0.49 -9.34
CA TRP A 49 4.55 -0.87 -9.77
C TRP A 49 5.62 -0.90 -10.86
N GLU A 50 5.73 0.14 -11.68
CA GLU A 50 6.75 0.27 -12.73
C GLU A 50 8.10 0.72 -12.14
N SER A 51 8.06 1.40 -10.99
CA SER A 51 9.25 1.95 -10.32
C SER A 51 9.83 1.05 -9.22
N GLY A 52 9.03 0.15 -8.65
CA GLY A 52 9.41 -0.69 -7.50
C GLY A 52 9.68 -2.16 -7.81
N ASN A 53 10.03 -2.92 -6.76
CA ASN A 53 10.01 -4.40 -6.77
C ASN A 53 8.98 -4.92 -5.74
N PRO A 54 7.67 -4.85 -6.03
CA PRO A 54 6.63 -5.22 -5.06
C PRO A 54 6.60 -6.73 -4.80
N LYS A 55 7.15 -7.54 -5.70
CA LYS A 55 7.27 -9.00 -5.54
C LYS A 55 8.14 -9.35 -4.33
N TYR A 56 9.21 -8.59 -4.09
CA TYR A 56 10.06 -8.80 -2.91
C TYR A 56 9.29 -8.63 -1.60
N LEU A 57 8.44 -7.61 -1.50
CA LEU A 57 7.61 -7.38 -0.31
C LEU A 57 6.63 -8.54 -0.07
N ILE A 58 6.03 -9.10 -1.13
CA ILE A 58 5.17 -10.29 -1.04
C ILE A 58 5.96 -11.51 -0.53
N GLU A 59 7.19 -11.71 -0.99
CA GLU A 59 8.04 -12.81 -0.52
C GLU A 59 8.40 -12.68 0.96
N VAL A 60 8.71 -11.46 1.43
CA VAL A 60 8.97 -11.18 2.85
C VAL A 60 7.72 -11.45 3.70
N LEU A 61 6.55 -10.97 3.27
CA LEU A 61 5.27 -11.22 3.95
C LEU A 61 4.95 -12.72 4.06
N LYS A 62 5.17 -13.49 2.99
CA LYS A 62 4.95 -14.94 2.98
C LYS A 62 5.89 -15.69 3.93
N LYS A 63 7.16 -15.29 4.00
CA LYS A 63 8.16 -15.93 4.89
C LYS A 63 7.88 -15.66 6.37
N SER A 64 7.30 -14.52 6.69
CA SER A 64 7.06 -14.06 8.05
C SER A 64 5.71 -14.48 8.65
N ASN A 65 4.84 -15.18 7.90
CA ASN A 65 3.46 -15.52 8.28
C ASN A 65 2.72 -14.35 8.95
N PHE A 66 2.86 -13.18 8.32
CA PHE A 66 2.59 -11.91 8.96
C PHE A 66 1.10 -11.58 9.03
N TYR A 67 0.68 -10.97 10.15
CA TYR A 67 -0.66 -10.43 10.35
C TYR A 67 -0.72 -8.97 9.90
N LEU A 68 -1.61 -8.64 8.97
CA LEU A 68 -1.74 -7.29 8.43
C LEU A 68 -2.11 -6.28 9.54
N PRO A 69 -1.27 -5.28 9.83
CA PRO A 69 -1.52 -4.29 10.85
C PRO A 69 -2.58 -3.32 10.36
N ASN A 70 -3.32 -2.73 11.31
CA ASN A 70 -4.20 -1.63 10.99
C ASN A 70 -3.36 -0.38 10.64
N LEU A 71 -3.11 -0.18 9.34
CA LEU A 71 -2.28 0.92 8.85
C LEU A 71 -2.92 2.30 9.07
N ASP A 72 -4.25 2.40 9.11
CA ASP A 72 -4.93 3.68 9.33
C ASP A 72 -4.74 4.20 10.76
N ASN A 73 -4.47 3.31 11.72
CA ASN A 73 -4.25 3.64 13.12
C ASN A 73 -2.84 3.38 13.65
N LEU A 74 -1.86 3.29 12.75
CA LEU A 74 -0.50 2.91 13.09
C LEU A 74 0.24 4.01 13.87
N ILE A 75 0.70 3.66 15.06
CA ILE A 75 1.60 4.46 15.90
C ILE A 75 2.85 3.62 16.16
N VAL A 76 4.02 4.21 15.92
CA VAL A 76 5.30 3.53 16.09
C VAL A 76 6.28 4.34 16.94
N GLY A 77 7.20 3.64 17.58
CA GLY A 77 8.38 4.27 18.17
C GLY A 77 9.43 4.55 17.09
N GLU A 78 10.35 5.47 17.40
CA GLU A 78 11.48 5.78 16.53
C GLU A 78 12.39 4.57 16.32
N GLU A 79 12.51 3.72 17.33
CA GLU A 79 13.27 2.46 17.29
C GLU A 79 12.77 1.51 16.21
N THR A 80 11.47 1.49 15.94
CA THR A 80 10.85 0.64 14.91
C THR A 80 11.22 1.12 13.51
N LEU A 81 11.20 2.43 13.26
CA LEU A 81 11.53 3.00 11.95
C LEU A 81 13.01 2.81 11.60
N ASN A 82 13.87 2.79 12.61
CA ASN A 82 15.31 2.60 12.49
C ASN A 82 15.75 1.13 12.62
N ALA A 83 14.81 0.19 12.79
CA ALA A 83 15.11 -1.22 12.92
C ALA A 83 15.67 -1.78 11.60
N PHE A 84 17.00 -1.94 11.55
CA PHE A 84 17.72 -2.67 10.51
C PHE A 84 18.08 -4.07 11.03
N ASP A 85 17.07 -4.90 11.31
CA ASP A 85 17.32 -6.31 11.60
C ASP A 85 17.06 -7.14 10.34
N ILE A 86 18.14 -7.65 9.75
CA ILE A 86 18.12 -8.46 8.53
C ILE A 86 17.54 -9.86 8.81
N GLU A 87 17.59 -10.33 10.07
CA GLU A 87 17.10 -11.65 10.47
C GLU A 87 15.61 -11.63 10.87
N ARG A 88 15.11 -10.46 11.32
CA ARG A 88 13.69 -10.19 11.57
C ARG A 88 13.30 -8.83 11.00
N ILE A 89 12.98 -8.81 9.70
CA ILE A 89 12.45 -7.60 9.07
C ILE A 89 11.13 -7.23 9.74
N ASP A 90 11.14 -6.16 10.52
CA ASP A 90 9.91 -5.50 10.95
C ASP A 90 9.25 -4.94 9.69
N ILE A 91 8.11 -5.49 9.34
CA ILE A 91 7.33 -5.09 8.16
C ILE A 91 6.97 -3.59 8.18
N ILE A 92 6.83 -2.97 9.36
CA ILE A 92 6.55 -1.55 9.45
C ILE A 92 7.79 -0.77 9.04
N ALA A 93 8.97 -1.19 9.50
CA ALA A 93 10.24 -0.64 9.03
C ALA A 93 10.38 -0.83 7.52
N LEU A 94 10.03 -2.00 6.99
CA LEU A 94 10.10 -2.26 5.55
C LEU A 94 9.14 -1.37 4.76
N LEU A 95 7.87 -1.27 5.16
CA LEU A 95 6.87 -0.43 4.51
C LEU A 95 7.28 1.06 4.56
N TRP A 96 7.89 1.50 5.66
CA TRP A 96 8.46 2.84 5.80
C TRP A 96 9.65 3.07 4.85
N GLN A 97 10.64 2.18 4.88
CA GLN A 97 11.86 2.29 4.06
C GLN A 97 11.58 2.20 2.56
N THR A 98 10.54 1.44 2.18
CA THR A 98 10.12 1.27 0.79
C THR A 98 9.08 2.29 0.35
N GLY A 99 8.66 3.23 1.21
CA GLY A 99 7.79 4.35 0.82
C GLY A 99 6.28 4.03 0.81
N TYR A 100 5.87 2.86 1.29
CA TYR A 100 4.46 2.52 1.50
C TYR A 100 3.84 3.20 2.72
N LEU A 101 4.67 3.57 3.69
CA LEU A 101 4.31 4.38 4.84
C LEU A 101 5.07 5.68 4.85
N THR A 102 4.42 6.70 5.40
CA THR A 102 4.99 8.02 5.55
C THR A 102 4.62 8.65 6.89
N PHE A 103 5.40 9.64 7.32
CA PHE A 103 5.15 10.37 8.56
C PHE A 103 3.89 11.23 8.42
N ASP A 104 3.02 11.17 9.42
CA ASP A 104 1.89 12.10 9.54
C ASP A 104 2.18 13.20 10.55
N HIS A 105 2.35 12.83 11.81
CA HIS A 105 2.67 13.77 12.89
C HIS A 105 3.31 13.08 14.10
N GLU A 106 3.96 13.88 14.93
CA GLU A 106 4.55 13.46 16.20
C GLU A 106 3.50 13.43 17.31
N ILE A 107 3.54 12.39 18.15
CA ILE A 107 2.73 12.23 19.34
C ILE A 107 3.66 12.17 20.55
N VAL A 108 3.59 13.19 21.41
CA VAL A 108 4.35 13.26 22.67
C VAL A 108 3.43 12.94 23.84
N ARG A 109 3.73 11.87 24.57
CA ARG A 109 3.01 11.48 25.81
C ARG A 109 4.00 10.97 26.85
N ASN A 110 3.89 11.44 28.09
CA ASN A 110 4.73 11.00 29.22
C ASN A 110 6.24 11.02 28.91
N HIS A 111 6.73 12.07 28.25
CA HIS A 111 8.12 12.19 27.78
C HIS A 111 8.58 11.11 26.78
N LYS A 112 7.65 10.33 26.23
CA LYS A 112 7.90 9.42 25.11
C LYS A 112 7.40 10.07 23.81
N ILE A 113 8.27 10.06 22.81
CA ILE A 113 7.95 10.46 21.43
C ILE A 113 7.54 9.21 20.66
N THR A 114 6.45 9.33 19.90
CA THR A 114 5.97 8.31 18.97
C THR A 114 5.47 8.99 17.71
N TYR A 115 5.35 8.24 16.63
CA TYR A 115 4.97 8.79 15.33
C TYR A 115 3.68 8.15 14.85
N LYS A 116 2.72 9.00 14.45
CA LYS A 116 1.59 8.57 13.65
C LYS A 116 2.08 8.39 12.22
N MET A 117 1.80 7.22 11.67
CA MET A 117 2.11 6.89 10.28
C MET A 117 0.84 6.93 9.42
N LYS A 118 1.00 7.16 8.12
CA LYS A 118 -0.08 7.07 7.14
C LYS A 118 0.42 6.56 5.80
N ILE A 119 -0.52 6.23 4.91
CA ILE A 119 -0.26 6.00 3.49
C ILE A 119 -0.19 7.38 2.80
N PRO A 120 0.83 7.67 1.98
CA PRO A 120 1.08 9.02 1.44
C PRO A 120 -0.03 9.52 0.51
N ASN A 121 -0.53 8.67 -0.39
CA ASN A 121 -1.41 9.09 -1.48
C ASN A 121 -2.28 7.93 -2.00
N ILE A 122 -3.12 8.24 -3.01
CA ILE A 122 -4.03 7.26 -3.64
C ILE A 122 -3.27 6.15 -4.36
N GLU A 123 -2.19 6.50 -5.07
CA GLU A 123 -1.38 5.54 -5.81
C GLU A 123 -0.83 4.46 -4.89
N ILE A 124 -0.14 4.84 -3.82
CA ILE A 124 0.42 3.91 -2.84
C ILE A 124 -0.65 3.08 -2.15
N ARG A 125 -1.83 3.67 -1.88
CA ARG A 125 -2.97 2.92 -1.35
C ARG A 125 -3.42 1.82 -2.32
N ASN A 126 -3.53 2.14 -3.61
CA ASN A 126 -3.88 1.18 -4.64
C ASN A 126 -2.82 0.08 -4.75
N SER A 127 -1.54 0.43 -4.73
CA SER A 127 -0.45 -0.55 -4.77
C SER A 127 -0.42 -1.46 -3.54
N LEU A 128 -0.71 -0.95 -2.34
CA LEU A 128 -0.82 -1.76 -1.13
C LEU A 128 -2.00 -2.71 -1.18
N ASN A 129 -3.17 -2.22 -1.59
CA ASN A 129 -4.38 -3.05 -1.71
C ASN A 129 -4.14 -4.19 -2.68
N ALA A 130 -3.56 -3.89 -3.84
CA ALA A 130 -3.12 -4.85 -4.84
C ALA A 130 -2.18 -5.93 -4.25
N LEU A 131 -1.17 -5.48 -3.51
CA LEU A 131 -0.17 -6.36 -2.91
C LEU A 131 -0.75 -7.28 -1.83
N PHE A 132 -1.61 -6.74 -0.96
CA PHE A 132 -2.28 -7.54 0.07
C PHE A 132 -3.29 -8.50 -0.52
N PHE A 133 -3.98 -8.10 -1.59
CA PHE A 133 -4.82 -9.02 -2.34
C PHE A 133 -3.99 -10.19 -2.88
N ASP A 134 -2.85 -9.93 -3.53
CA ASP A 134 -1.97 -10.98 -4.06
C ASP A 134 -1.42 -11.89 -2.95
N TYR A 135 -1.10 -11.32 -1.78
CA TYR A 135 -0.68 -12.06 -0.60
C TYR A 135 -1.78 -13.01 -0.09
N LEU A 136 -3.00 -12.50 0.08
CA LEU A 136 -4.13 -13.26 0.64
C LEU A 136 -4.65 -14.33 -0.34
N VAL A 137 -4.58 -14.05 -1.64
CA VAL A 137 -5.24 -14.86 -2.67
C VAL A 137 -4.26 -15.75 -3.46
N ASN A 138 -2.96 -15.66 -3.15
CA ASN A 138 -1.88 -16.48 -3.69
C ASN A 138 -1.93 -16.65 -5.21
N ASN A 139 -1.96 -15.52 -5.96
CA ASN A 139 -2.02 -15.48 -7.42
C ASN A 139 -3.22 -16.23 -8.04
N SER A 140 -4.44 -16.00 -7.56
CA SER A 140 -5.59 -16.54 -8.28
C SER A 140 -5.73 -15.89 -9.65
N LEU A 141 -5.97 -16.71 -10.68
CA LEU A 141 -6.58 -16.26 -11.93
C LEU A 141 -7.82 -15.39 -11.60
N ASN A 142 -7.96 -14.27 -12.32
CA ASN A 142 -9.06 -13.29 -12.21
C ASN A 142 -8.99 -12.31 -11.02
N ARG A 143 -7.79 -11.80 -10.68
CA ARG A 143 -7.62 -10.74 -9.66
C ARG A 143 -8.55 -9.53 -9.88
N THR A 144 -8.50 -8.93 -11.08
CA THR A 144 -9.30 -7.74 -11.40
C THR A 144 -10.80 -7.98 -11.25
N GLU A 145 -11.30 -9.14 -11.70
CA GLU A 145 -12.73 -9.50 -11.56
C GLU A 145 -13.14 -9.58 -10.09
N LYS A 146 -12.28 -10.14 -9.24
CA LYS A 146 -12.53 -10.25 -7.80
C LYS A 146 -12.45 -8.90 -7.08
N GLU A 147 -11.47 -8.07 -7.42
CA GLU A 147 -11.37 -6.70 -6.89
C GLU A 147 -12.63 -5.89 -7.21
N ILE A 148 -13.09 -5.93 -8.46
CA ILE A 148 -14.34 -5.28 -8.89
C ILE A 148 -15.52 -5.81 -8.08
N ARG A 149 -15.66 -7.14 -7.95
CA ARG A 149 -16.76 -7.71 -7.17
C ARG A 149 -16.73 -7.27 -5.71
N ILE A 150 -15.56 -7.20 -5.07
CA ILE A 150 -15.44 -6.70 -3.69
C ILE A 150 -15.88 -5.23 -3.63
N GLN A 151 -15.41 -4.40 -4.57
CA GLN A 151 -15.78 -2.99 -4.62
C GLN A 151 -17.29 -2.80 -4.82
N ASP A 152 -17.91 -3.54 -5.73
CA ASP A 152 -19.37 -3.51 -5.94
C ASP A 152 -20.14 -3.89 -4.67
N GLN A 153 -19.66 -4.88 -3.89
CA GLN A 153 -20.28 -5.25 -2.62
C GLN A 153 -20.08 -4.17 -1.53
N ILE A 154 -18.93 -3.48 -1.52
CA ILE A 154 -18.66 -2.35 -0.61
C ILE A 154 -19.57 -1.17 -0.94
N ASP A 155 -19.68 -0.81 -2.21
CA ASP A 155 -20.49 0.33 -2.68
C ASP A 155 -21.99 0.11 -2.40
N THR A 156 -22.42 -1.14 -2.38
CA THR A 156 -23.80 -1.54 -2.02
C THR A 156 -23.99 -1.80 -0.52
N ALA A 157 -22.97 -1.56 0.31
CA ALA A 157 -22.95 -1.86 1.75
C ALA A 157 -23.37 -3.32 2.10
N ASN A 158 -23.13 -4.27 1.18
CA ASN A 158 -23.52 -5.66 1.34
C ASN A 158 -22.46 -6.46 2.11
N LEU A 159 -22.53 -6.41 3.45
CA LEU A 159 -21.60 -7.11 4.34
C LEU A 159 -21.57 -8.63 4.14
N GLU A 160 -22.72 -9.26 3.84
CA GLU A 160 -22.79 -10.69 3.54
C GLU A 160 -22.13 -11.03 2.19
N GLY A 161 -22.28 -10.15 1.19
CA GLY A 161 -21.59 -10.25 -0.08
C GLY A 161 -20.06 -10.16 0.09
N ILE A 162 -19.59 -9.20 0.90
CA ILE A 162 -18.16 -9.07 1.23
C ILE A 162 -17.65 -10.33 1.92
N LYS A 163 -18.38 -10.81 2.95
CA LYS A 163 -18.04 -12.02 3.69
C LYS A 163 -17.96 -13.25 2.78
N THR A 164 -18.94 -13.43 1.90
CA THR A 164 -18.95 -14.53 0.92
C THR A 164 -17.75 -14.49 -0.01
N VAL A 165 -17.37 -13.29 -0.50
CA VAL A 165 -16.19 -13.15 -1.34
C VAL A 165 -14.92 -13.49 -0.54
N LEU A 166 -14.77 -12.99 0.69
CA LEU A 166 -13.62 -13.28 1.56
C LEU A 166 -13.51 -14.78 1.90
N GLU A 167 -14.61 -15.43 2.28
CA GLU A 167 -14.65 -16.87 2.56
C GLU A 167 -14.25 -17.69 1.33
N SER A 168 -14.65 -17.27 0.13
CA SER A 168 -14.24 -17.92 -1.11
C SER A 168 -12.73 -17.81 -1.40
N LEU A 169 -12.06 -16.78 -0.87
CA LEU A 169 -10.61 -16.61 -0.94
C LEU A 169 -9.91 -17.54 0.06
N GLU A 170 -10.43 -17.63 1.28
CA GLU A 170 -9.89 -18.47 2.35
C GLU A 170 -9.99 -19.97 2.06
N MET A 171 -11.13 -20.42 1.49
CA MET A 171 -11.35 -21.82 1.11
C MET A 171 -10.37 -22.31 0.03
N LYS A 172 -9.95 -21.42 -0.88
CA LYS A 172 -8.91 -21.75 -1.89
C LYS A 172 -7.52 -21.87 -1.26
N LEU A 173 -7.21 -21.09 -0.24
CA LEU A 173 -5.96 -21.18 0.52
C LEU A 173 -5.81 -22.55 1.22
N GLN A 174 -6.91 -23.07 1.78
CA GLN A 174 -6.95 -24.41 2.37
C GLN A 174 -6.84 -25.52 1.32
N THR A 175 -7.52 -25.37 0.18
CA THR A 175 -7.49 -26.36 -0.91
C THR A 175 -6.09 -26.49 -1.55
N MET A 176 -5.36 -25.39 -1.74
CA MET A 176 -3.97 -25.44 -2.24
C MET A 176 -3.01 -26.09 -1.24
N LYS A 177 -3.15 -25.84 0.07
CA LYS A 177 -2.35 -26.51 1.11
C LYS A 177 -2.59 -28.03 1.11
N ALA A 178 -3.82 -28.47 0.91
CA ALA A 178 -4.15 -29.91 0.83
C ALA A 178 -3.53 -30.61 -0.39
N ILE A 179 -3.44 -29.93 -1.53
CA ILE A 179 -2.86 -30.49 -2.77
C ILE A 179 -1.32 -30.54 -2.73
N THR A 180 -0.67 -29.63 -2.00
CA THR A 180 0.82 -29.57 -1.94
C THR A 180 1.41 -30.60 -0.94
N HIS A 181 0.56 -31.31 -0.20
CA HIS A 181 0.94 -32.38 0.75
C HIS A 181 0.53 -33.79 0.27
N LEU A 182 0.12 -33.93 -0.99
CA LEU A 182 -0.07 -35.20 -1.71
C LEU A 182 1.02 -35.37 -2.76
#